data_AF-A0A1F4FHC9-F1
#
_entry.id   AF-A0A1F4FHC9-F1
#
_cell.length_a   1.000
_cell.length_b   1.000
_cell.length_c   1.000
_cell.angle_alpha   90.00
_cell.angle_beta   90.00
_cell.angle_gamma   90.00
#
_symmetry.space_group_name_H-M   'P 1'
#
loop_
_entity.id
_entity.type
_entity.pdbx_description
1 polymer ?
#
loop_
_entity_poly.entity_id
_entity_poly.type
_entity_poly.pdbx_seq_one_letter_code
_entity_poly.pdbx_strand_id
1 'polypeptide(L)'
;MPEQISKHPEVTLQVLQGAGGRCGPGVPKNILTQCPSERFCSFPSGEICVYGVQQIPQMTQISSEELARVVCPGGRASGNEPASASWADIGPLGVSLALGIVIGAVSRRSRKRRKM
;
A
#
# COMPACT_ATOMS: atom_id res chain seq x y z
N MET A 1 13.02 -11.28 -12.84
CA MET A 1 11.81 -10.93 -13.62
C MET A 1 11.99 -9.47 -14.06
N PRO A 2 12.12 -9.16 -15.35
CA PRO A 2 12.36 -7.76 -15.74
C PRO A 2 11.07 -6.94 -15.57
N GLU A 3 11.03 -6.05 -14.58
CA GLU A 3 9.97 -5.06 -14.42
C GLU A 3 10.55 -3.67 -14.71
N GLN A 4 9.89 -2.90 -15.57
CA GLN A 4 10.32 -1.57 -15.98
C GLN A 4 9.23 -0.55 -15.62
N ILE A 5 9.63 0.56 -14.98
CA ILE A 5 8.76 1.70 -14.72
C ILE A 5 8.89 2.69 -15.88
N SER A 6 7.77 3.20 -16.37
CA SER A 6 7.69 4.22 -17.42
C SER A 6 6.67 5.30 -17.05
N LYS A 7 6.94 6.55 -17.48
CA LYS A 7 5.93 7.61 -17.42
C LYS A 7 4.81 7.42 -18.45
N HIS A 8 5.09 6.69 -19.52
CA HIS A 8 4.18 6.45 -20.63
C HIS A 8 4.15 4.95 -20.97
N PRO A 9 3.61 4.11 -20.06
CA PRO A 9 3.68 2.65 -20.22
C PRO A 9 2.99 2.18 -21.52
N GLU A 10 1.91 2.82 -21.95
CA GLU A 10 1.22 2.51 -23.21
C GLU A 10 2.11 2.75 -24.43
N VAL A 11 2.83 3.88 -24.46
CA VAL A 11 3.77 4.21 -25.55
C VAL A 11 4.95 3.25 -25.53
N THR A 12 5.48 2.93 -24.34
CA THR A 12 6.54 1.94 -24.20
C THR A 12 6.12 0.57 -24.74
N LEU A 13 4.90 0.11 -24.42
CA LEU A 13 4.36 -1.14 -24.97
C LEU A 13 4.23 -1.10 -26.50
N GLN A 14 3.79 0.03 -27.08
CA GLN A 14 3.72 0.21 -28.53
C GLN A 14 5.12 0.15 -29.18
N VAL A 15 6.12 0.79 -28.58
CA VAL A 15 7.51 0.73 -29.05
C VAL A 15 8.04 -0.70 -28.99
N LEU A 16 7.79 -1.40 -27.89
CA LEU A 16 8.18 -2.80 -27.71
C LEU A 16 7.48 -3.72 -28.72
N GLN A 17 6.21 -3.48 -29.02
CA GLN A 17 5.50 -4.19 -30.09
C GLN A 17 6.12 -3.91 -31.47
N GLY A 18 6.42 -2.64 -31.78
CA GLY A 18 7.10 -2.25 -33.02
C GLY A 18 8.51 -2.85 -33.16
N ALA A 19 9.18 -3.14 -32.05
CA ALA A 19 10.47 -3.83 -32.00
C ALA A 19 10.37 -5.37 -32.09
N GLY A 20 9.19 -5.92 -32.38
CA GLY A 20 8.97 -7.36 -32.53
C GLY A 20 8.50 -8.08 -31.27
N GLY A 21 8.16 -7.34 -30.21
CA GLY A 21 7.54 -7.89 -29.01
C GLY A 21 6.07 -8.25 -29.25
N ARG A 22 5.61 -9.34 -28.64
CA ARG A 22 4.18 -9.66 -28.55
C ARG A 22 3.69 -9.19 -27.20
N CYS A 23 2.86 -8.16 -27.17
CA CYS A 23 2.40 -7.54 -25.92
C CYS A 23 0.89 -7.52 -25.81
N GLY A 24 0.40 -7.54 -24.57
CA GLY A 24 -1.02 -7.42 -24.25
C GLY A 24 -1.71 -8.75 -23.90
N PRO A 25 -3.05 -8.73 -23.79
CA PRO A 25 -3.82 -9.89 -23.38
C PRO A 25 -3.70 -11.05 -24.37
N GLY A 26 -3.66 -12.27 -23.84
CA GLY A 26 -3.55 -13.50 -24.64
C GLY A 26 -2.12 -13.91 -25.02
N VAL A 27 -1.10 -13.08 -24.70
CA VAL A 27 0.29 -13.50 -24.88
C VAL A 27 0.68 -14.47 -23.75
N PRO A 28 1.18 -15.67 -24.07
CA PRO A 28 1.63 -16.64 -23.06
C PRO A 28 2.77 -16.08 -22.21
N LYS A 29 2.69 -16.30 -20.89
CA LYS A 29 3.70 -15.90 -19.89
C LYS A 29 4.40 -17.15 -19.39
N ASN A 30 5.70 -17.26 -19.62
CA ASN A 30 6.50 -18.40 -19.18
C ASN A 30 7.35 -18.06 -17.94
N ILE A 31 7.80 -16.81 -17.83
CA ILE A 31 8.69 -16.33 -16.77
C ILE A 31 7.96 -15.35 -15.86
N LEU A 32 7.24 -14.36 -16.42
CA LEU A 32 6.58 -13.30 -15.65
C LEU A 32 5.09 -13.61 -15.43
N THR A 33 4.80 -14.71 -14.74
CA THR A 33 3.41 -15.20 -14.56
C THR A 33 2.51 -14.24 -13.77
N GLN A 34 3.08 -13.44 -12.87
CA GLN A 34 2.37 -12.46 -12.05
C GLN A 34 2.17 -11.10 -12.75
N CYS A 35 2.78 -10.92 -13.93
CA CYS A 35 2.65 -9.70 -14.71
C CYS A 35 1.18 -9.48 -15.12
N PRO A 36 0.59 -8.29 -14.95
CA PRO A 36 -0.71 -7.98 -15.52
C PRO A 36 -0.68 -8.18 -17.04
N SER A 37 -1.72 -8.79 -17.60
CA SER A 37 -1.74 -9.17 -19.02
C SER A 37 -1.61 -7.95 -19.95
N GLU A 38 -2.14 -6.81 -19.53
CA GLU A 38 -2.11 -5.55 -20.27
C GLU A 38 -0.73 -4.89 -20.24
N ARG A 39 0.16 -5.34 -19.35
CA ARG A 39 1.49 -4.77 -19.10
C ARG A 39 2.62 -5.69 -19.52
N PHE A 40 2.28 -6.86 -20.03
CA PHE A 40 3.21 -7.91 -20.40
C PHE A 40 3.63 -7.81 -21.87
N CYS A 41 4.92 -8.02 -22.12
CA CYS A 41 5.51 -8.22 -23.43
C CYS A 41 6.40 -9.47 -23.44
N SER A 42 6.28 -10.28 -24.50
CA SER A 42 7.13 -11.44 -24.79
C SER A 42 7.98 -11.18 -26.03
N PHE A 43 9.27 -11.47 -25.92
CA PHE A 43 10.28 -11.42 -26.97
C PHE A 43 10.92 -12.81 -27.16
N PRO A 44 11.60 -13.05 -28.30
CA PRO A 44 12.42 -14.25 -28.46
C PRO A 44 13.53 -14.37 -27.41
N SER A 45 14.05 -13.23 -26.92
CA SER A 45 15.12 -13.14 -25.95
C SER A 45 14.65 -13.14 -24.49
N GLY A 46 13.35 -12.99 -24.23
CA GLY A 46 12.84 -12.94 -22.85
C GLY A 46 11.49 -12.27 -22.72
N GLU A 47 11.14 -11.91 -21.49
CA GLU A 47 9.85 -11.32 -21.12
C GLU A 47 10.08 -10.06 -20.30
N ILE A 48 9.18 -9.08 -20.42
CA ILE A 48 9.24 -7.82 -19.67
C ILE A 48 7.85 -7.34 -19.27
N CYS A 49 7.75 -6.78 -18.06
CA CYS A 49 6.57 -6.06 -17.59
C CYS A 49 6.83 -4.56 -17.61
N VAL A 50 5.90 -3.79 -18.17
CA VAL A 50 6.00 -2.33 -18.25
C VAL A 50 4.89 -1.71 -17.40
N TYR A 51 5.29 -1.05 -16.32
CA TYR A 51 4.40 -0.40 -15.37
C TYR A 51 4.46 1.11 -15.48
N GLY A 52 3.33 1.76 -15.20
CA GLY A 52 3.26 3.18 -14.91
C GLY A 52 3.70 3.49 -13.49
N VAL A 53 4.00 4.76 -13.19
CA VAL A 53 4.32 5.21 -11.82
C VAL A 53 3.17 4.89 -10.85
N GLN A 54 1.92 5.03 -11.26
CA GLN A 54 0.75 4.72 -10.41
C GLN A 54 0.59 3.21 -10.15
N GLN A 55 1.28 2.37 -10.91
CA GLN A 55 1.19 0.92 -10.84
C GLN A 55 2.38 0.29 -10.11
N ILE A 56 3.29 1.10 -9.55
CA ILE A 56 4.41 0.62 -8.72
C ILE A 56 3.93 -0.35 -7.61
N PRO A 57 2.80 -0.14 -6.90
CA PRO A 57 2.32 -1.09 -5.90
C PRO A 57 1.94 -2.48 -6.43
N GLN A 58 1.78 -2.64 -7.75
CA GLN A 58 1.45 -3.91 -8.42
C GLN A 58 2.70 -4.66 -8.89
N MET A 59 3.88 -4.06 -8.74
CA MET A 59 5.16 -4.69 -9.01
C MET A 59 5.46 -5.74 -7.96
N THR A 60 6.23 -6.76 -8.34
CA THR A 60 6.52 -7.91 -7.46
C THR A 60 7.97 -7.91 -6.99
N GLN A 61 8.87 -7.23 -7.71
CA GLN A 61 10.29 -7.19 -7.35
C GLN A 61 10.75 -5.86 -6.79
N ILE A 62 10.11 -4.76 -7.16
CA ILE A 62 10.45 -3.44 -6.62
C ILE A 62 9.28 -2.99 -5.75
N SER A 63 9.52 -2.88 -4.44
CA SER A 63 8.51 -2.41 -3.50
C SER A 63 8.46 -0.88 -3.49
N SER A 64 7.31 -0.33 -3.06
CA SER A 64 7.16 1.13 -2.93
C SER A 64 8.10 1.71 -1.88
N GLU A 65 8.38 0.96 -0.81
CA GLU A 65 9.29 1.34 0.27
C GLU A 65 10.75 1.35 -0.22
N GLU A 66 11.15 0.36 -1.02
CA GLU A 66 12.48 0.31 -1.63
C GLU A 66 12.70 1.53 -2.53
N LEU A 67 11.73 1.82 -3.39
CA LEU A 67 11.82 2.98 -4.28
C LEU A 67 11.86 4.29 -3.48
N ALA A 68 11.01 4.43 -2.46
CA ALA A 68 10.94 5.62 -1.61
C ALA A 68 12.28 5.95 -0.94
N ARG A 69 13.04 4.93 -0.49
CA ARG A 69 14.36 5.14 0.13
C ARG A 69 15.38 5.78 -0.83
N VAL A 70 15.22 5.55 -2.13
CA VAL A 70 16.13 6.10 -3.15
C VAL A 70 15.66 7.48 -3.64
N VAL A 71 14.35 7.66 -3.86
CA VAL A 71 13.81 8.88 -4.47
C VAL A 71 13.48 9.98 -3.44
N CYS A 72 13.34 9.66 -2.16
CA CYS A 72 13.05 10.60 -1.08
C CYS A 72 14.22 10.67 -0.07
N PRO A 73 15.37 11.26 -0.43
CA PRO A 73 16.49 11.40 0.51
C PRO A 73 16.08 12.32 1.67
N GLY A 74 15.90 11.72 2.86
CA GLY A 74 15.45 12.41 4.08
C GLY A 74 13.96 12.27 4.42
N GLY A 75 13.17 11.59 3.57
CA GLY A 75 11.78 11.30 3.83
C GLY A 75 11.65 10.19 4.87
N ARG A 76 11.41 10.56 6.13
CA ARG A 76 10.81 9.66 7.12
C ARG A 76 9.66 8.95 6.42
N ALA A 77 9.70 7.62 6.36
CA ALA A 77 8.52 6.87 6.03
C ALA A 77 7.44 7.36 7.00
N SER A 78 6.48 8.13 6.49
CA SER A 78 5.26 8.47 7.23
C SER A 78 4.39 7.22 7.29
N GLY A 79 4.96 6.12 7.80
CA GLY A 79 4.18 5.16 8.52
C GLY A 79 3.61 5.89 9.72
N ASN A 80 2.38 5.55 10.08
CA ASN A 80 1.78 5.92 11.34
C ASN A 80 2.75 5.57 12.48
N GLU A 81 3.72 6.43 12.81
CA GLU A 81 4.26 6.50 14.15
C GLU A 81 3.07 6.97 14.98
N PRO A 82 2.53 6.15 15.90
CA PRO A 82 1.64 6.71 16.90
C PRO A 82 2.45 7.81 17.57
N ALA A 83 1.97 9.05 17.46
CA ALA A 83 2.55 10.21 18.10
C ALA A 83 3.06 9.76 19.46
N SER A 84 4.37 9.86 19.68
CA SER A 84 5.04 9.41 20.90
C SER A 84 4.19 9.85 22.07
N ALA A 85 3.41 8.91 22.63
CA ALA A 85 2.46 9.24 23.67
C ALA A 85 3.30 9.65 24.85
N SER A 86 3.39 10.96 25.07
CA SER A 86 4.04 11.48 26.25
C SER A 86 3.29 10.91 27.44
N TRP A 87 4.00 10.48 28.47
CA TRP A 87 3.38 10.04 29.72
C TRP A 87 2.49 11.15 30.34
N ALA A 88 2.70 12.40 29.92
CA ALA A 88 1.84 13.54 30.21
C ALA A 88 0.42 13.43 29.59
N ASP A 89 0.27 12.73 28.47
CA ASP A 89 -1.01 12.53 27.75
C ASP A 89 -1.76 11.27 28.18
N ILE A 90 -1.07 10.31 28.82
CA ILE A 90 -1.66 9.07 29.37
C ILE A 90 -2.46 9.35 30.65
N GLY A 91 -2.04 10.35 31.43
CA GLY A 91 -2.71 10.79 32.66
C GLY A 91 -4.20 11.11 32.48
N PRO A 92 -4.61 12.01 31.56
CA PRO A 92 -6.01 12.41 31.42
C PRO A 92 -6.91 11.33 30.80
N LEU A 93 -6.40 10.45 29.94
CA LEU A 93 -7.22 9.39 29.31
C LEU A 93 -7.62 8.29 30.30
N GLY A 94 -6.72 7.87 31.20
CA GLY A 94 -7.03 6.90 32.24
C GLY A 94 -8.07 7.41 33.24
N VAL A 95 -7.96 8.68 33.62
CA VAL A 95 -8.91 9.34 34.55
C VAL A 95 -10.29 9.45 33.93
N SER A 96 -10.39 9.81 32.65
CA SER A 96 -11.67 9.96 31.93
C SER A 96 -12.45 8.64 31.86
N LEU A 97 -11.76 7.53 31.58
CA LEU A 97 -12.37 6.21 31.52
C LEU A 97 -12.86 5.74 32.90
N ALA A 98 -12.04 5.91 33.94
CA ALA A 98 -12.41 5.55 35.30
C ALA A 98 -13.63 6.35 35.80
N LEU A 99 -13.65 7.66 35.51
CA LEU A 99 -14.76 8.54 35.87
C LEU A 99 -16.06 8.13 35.15
N GLY A 100 -15.97 7.80 33.85
CA GLY A 100 -17.09 7.28 33.07
C GLY A 100 -17.68 5.98 33.64
N ILE A 101 -16.83 5.04 34.06
CA ILE A 101 -17.26 3.78 34.67
C ILE A 101 -17.97 4.01 36.01
N VAL A 102 -17.43 4.89 36.86
CA VAL A 102 -18.03 5.20 38.17
C VAL A 102 -19.39 5.88 37.99
N ILE A 103 -19.49 6.89 37.13
CA ILE A 103 -20.77 7.58 36.84
C ILE A 103 -21.79 6.58 36.25
N GLY A 104 -21.36 5.71 35.34
CA GLY A 104 -22.19 4.65 34.78
C GLY A 104 -22.72 3.68 35.84
N ALA A 105 -21.86 3.23 36.76
CA ALA A 105 -22.24 2.31 37.83
C ALA A 105 -23.22 2.96 38.84
N VAL A 106 -22.99 4.21 39.21
CA VAL A 106 -23.85 4.97 40.16
C VAL A 106 -25.21 5.30 39.54
N SER A 107 -25.24 5.74 38.29
CA SER A 107 -26.50 6.00 37.56
C SER A 107 -27.33 4.74 37.35
N ARG A 108 -26.69 3.59 37.11
CA ARG A 108 -27.37 2.29 37.00
C ARG A 108 -27.95 1.82 38.35
N ARG A 109 -27.23 2.03 39.45
CA ARG A 109 -27.72 1.72 40.81
C ARG A 109 -28.91 2.60 41.23
N SER A 110 -28.85 3.90 40.96
CA SER A 110 -29.92 4.84 41.29
C SER A 110 -31.19 4.61 40.45
N ARG A 111 -31.06 4.27 39.16
CA ARG A 111 -32.21 3.84 38.33
C ARG A 111 -32.87 2.56 38.83
N LYS A 112 -32.09 1.60 39.35
CA LYS A 112 -32.63 0.35 39.90
C LYS A 112 -33.36 0.58 41.23
N ARG A 113 -32.89 1.53 42.06
CA ARG A 113 -33.56 1.91 43.32
C ARG A 113 -34.84 2.73 43.13
N ARG A 114 -34.98 3.48 42.02
CA ARG A 114 -36.22 4.24 41.70
C ARG A 114 -37.37 3.39 41.14
N LYS A 115 -37.14 2.10 40.83
CA LYS A 115 -38.14 1.16 40.31
C LYS A 115 -38.63 0.14 41.35
N MET A 116 -38.21 0.25 42.61
CA MET A 116 -38.77 -0.49 43.76
C MET A 116 -39.61 0.46 44.59
#